data_AF-A0AA39GW52-F1
#
_entry.id   AF-A0AA39GW52-F1
#
_cell.length_a   1.000
_cell.length_b   1.000
_cell.length_c   1.000
_cell.angle_alpha   90.00
_cell.angle_beta   90.00
_cell.angle_gamma   90.00
#
_symmetry.space_group_name_H-M   'P 1'
#
loop_
_entity.id
_entity.type
_entity.pdbx_description
1 polymer ?
#
loop_
_entity_poly.entity_id
_entity_poly.type
_entity_poly.pdbx_seq_one_letter_code
_entity_poly.pdbx_strand_id
1 'polypeptide(L)'
;MDTETISAELHKIANAKFKLEDFDARRSELLNDLAEFQQTEQFISETERVIKELQDERDAHTEIIQQINQDKKGLENVVSEEREKQRDMEANLSKKYEQIFRLLEQSNQLARESGIADEHLIPASLIPQSKCANFVQPVAPMIPPNFFHQFKATMPALMHQAALSLSFDPTMFMAANQAAGHQLGRLQMPRVPNPNPMTSVAGGSGLSSLPSFSKSSDHQSPPMKTCQTCLQQIHRNAPICPMCKSKSRSKHPKKAKRKAES
;
A
#
# COMPACT_ATOMS: atom_id res chain seq x y z
N MET A 1 34.94 80.50 36.93
CA MET A 1 34.69 79.07 37.19
C MET A 1 36.02 78.36 37.08
N ASP A 2 36.39 77.58 38.09
CA ASP A 2 37.63 76.81 38.06
C ASP A 2 37.55 75.69 37.02
N THR A 3 38.64 75.50 36.28
CA THR A 3 38.78 74.48 35.24
C THR A 3 38.64 73.05 35.79
N GLU A 4 39.05 72.83 37.05
CA GLU A 4 38.88 71.55 37.74
C GLU A 4 37.40 71.19 37.96
N THR A 5 36.55 72.17 38.30
CA THR A 5 35.11 71.93 38.49
C THR A 5 34.45 71.51 37.18
N ILE A 6 34.82 72.15 36.06
CA ILE A 6 34.30 71.81 34.74
C ILE A 6 34.73 70.40 34.33
N SER A 7 35.98 70.02 34.59
CA SER A 7 36.50 68.67 34.31
C SER A 7 35.76 67.58 35.09
N ALA A 8 35.47 67.82 36.37
CA ALA A 8 34.73 66.90 37.22
C ALA A 8 33.28 66.71 36.74
N GLU A 9 32.60 67.78 36.34
CA GLU A 9 31.24 67.70 35.79
C GLU A 9 31.22 66.96 34.43
N LEU A 10 32.20 67.21 33.55
CA LEU A 10 32.33 66.46 32.30
C LEU A 10 32.54 64.95 32.52
N HIS A 11 33.33 64.57 33.53
CA HIS A 11 33.49 63.16 33.92
C HIS A 11 32.19 62.54 34.43
N LYS A 12 31.39 63.27 35.21
CA LYS A 12 30.07 62.79 35.65
C LYS A 12 29.13 62.57 34.47
N ILE A 13 29.09 63.51 33.53
CA ILE A 13 28.28 63.41 32.31
C ILE A 13 28.73 62.22 31.45
N ALA A 14 30.04 62.03 31.26
CA ALA A 14 30.58 60.91 30.51
C ALA A 14 30.22 59.57 31.15
N ASN A 15 30.35 59.46 32.48
CA ASN A 15 29.95 58.26 33.23
C ASN A 15 28.44 58.00 33.15
N ALA A 16 27.62 59.04 33.21
CA ALA A 16 26.17 58.91 33.04
C ALA A 16 25.81 58.43 31.64
N LYS A 17 26.46 58.97 30.60
CA LYS A 17 26.27 58.54 29.21
C LYS A 17 26.63 57.06 29.02
N PHE A 18 27.78 56.62 29.52
CA PHE A 18 28.19 55.22 29.44
C PHE A 18 27.18 54.27 30.11
N LYS A 19 26.66 54.65 31.28
CA LYS A 19 25.64 53.85 31.98
C LYS A 19 24.32 53.78 31.21
N LEU A 20 23.92 54.86 30.53
CA LEU A 20 22.73 54.85 29.68
C LEU A 20 22.92 53.95 28.46
N GLU A 21 24.10 53.99 27.83
CA GLU A 21 24.43 53.11 26.70
C GLU A 21 24.43 51.63 27.11
N ASP A 22 25.02 51.28 28.27
CA ASP A 22 24.97 49.90 28.81
C ASP A 22 23.54 49.47 29.14
N PHE A 23 22.73 50.37 29.71
CA PHE A 23 21.33 50.11 29.99
C PHE A 23 20.53 49.85 28.70
N ASP A 24 20.69 50.69 27.68
CA ASP A 24 19.99 50.53 26.41
C ASP A 24 20.42 49.27 25.67
N ALA A 25 21.70 48.88 25.77
CA ALA A 25 22.19 47.62 25.23
C ALA A 25 21.51 46.42 25.92
N ARG A 26 21.51 46.37 27.25
CA ARG A 26 20.85 45.29 28.02
C ARG A 26 19.34 45.25 27.80
N ARG A 27 18.69 46.41 27.68
CA ARG A 27 17.26 46.49 27.37
C ARG A 27 16.97 45.91 25.98
N SER A 28 17.81 46.22 25.00
CA SER A 28 17.65 45.73 23.63
C SER A 28 17.85 44.21 23.56
N GLU A 29 18.84 43.68 24.29
CA GLU A 29 19.05 42.24 24.46
C GLU A 29 17.82 41.56 25.06
N LEU A 30 17.29 42.09 26.18
CA LEU A 30 16.08 41.55 26.80
C LEU A 30 14.86 41.55 25.86
N LEU A 31 14.69 42.61 25.06
CA LEU A 31 13.59 42.67 24.10
C LEU A 31 13.71 41.62 22.99
N ASN A 32 14.94 41.31 22.55
CA ASN A 32 15.19 40.26 21.58
C ASN A 32 14.90 38.87 22.19
N ASP A 33 15.38 38.62 23.41
CA ASP A 33 15.13 37.36 24.11
C ASP A 33 13.63 37.12 24.36
N LEU A 34 12.89 38.17 24.73
CA LEU A 34 11.44 38.10 24.88
C LEU A 34 10.73 37.77 23.56
N ALA A 35 11.20 38.32 22.44
CA ALA A 35 10.64 38.01 21.13
C ALA A 35 10.92 36.56 20.72
N GLU A 36 12.13 36.06 20.97
CA GLU A 36 12.50 34.66 20.70
C GLU A 36 11.71 33.68 21.59
N PHE A 37 11.53 34.02 22.87
CA PHE A 37 10.70 33.25 23.79
C PHE A 37 9.25 33.14 23.30
N GLN A 38 8.64 34.25 22.91
CA GLN A 38 7.26 34.26 22.38
C GLN A 38 7.13 33.45 21.09
N GLN A 39 8.11 33.54 20.18
CA GLN A 39 8.12 32.74 18.96
C GLN A 39 8.23 31.24 19.29
N THR A 40 9.05 30.89 20.29
CA THR A 40 9.21 29.50 20.74
C THR A 40 7.93 28.97 21.36
N GLU A 41 7.23 29.76 22.19
CA GLU A 41 5.93 29.38 22.74
C GLU A 41 4.89 29.11 21.65
N GLN A 42 4.83 29.96 20.63
CA GLN A 42 3.93 29.77 19.48
C GLN A 42 4.28 28.48 18.71
N PHE A 43 5.57 28.23 18.47
CA PHE A 43 6.02 27.02 17.79
C PHE A 43 5.68 25.75 18.58
N ILE A 44 5.87 25.76 19.90
CA ILE A 44 5.51 24.64 20.78
C ILE A 44 4.00 24.40 20.71
N SER A 45 3.19 25.44 20.88
CA SER A 45 1.72 25.33 20.85
C SER A 45 1.21 24.76 19.52
N GLU A 46 1.77 25.22 18.41
CA GLU A 46 1.42 24.71 17.07
C GLU A 46 1.85 23.25 16.89
N THR A 47 3.02 22.88 17.41
CA THR A 47 3.50 21.49 17.36
C THR A 47 2.60 20.57 18.18
N GLU A 48 2.19 20.98 19.38
CA GLU A 48 1.24 20.24 20.21
C GLU A 48 -0.12 20.09 19.54
N ARG A 49 -0.61 21.14 18.87
CA ARG A 49 -1.84 21.09 18.06
C ARG A 49 -1.75 20.02 16.97
N VAL A 50 -0.67 20.03 16.18
CA VAL A 50 -0.46 19.05 15.10
C VAL A 50 -0.33 17.63 15.65
N ILE A 51 0.35 17.43 16.79
CA ILE A 51 0.44 16.12 17.44
C ILE A 51 -0.95 15.60 17.78
N LYS A 52 -1.82 16.44 18.33
CA LYS A 52 -3.19 16.05 18.66
C LYS A 52 -4.00 15.67 17.40
N GLU A 53 -3.91 16.48 16.36
CA GLU A 53 -4.61 16.20 15.09
C GLU A 53 -4.18 14.86 14.48
N LEU A 54 -2.88 14.53 14.54
CA LEU A 54 -2.38 13.24 14.08
C LEU A 54 -2.85 12.06 14.95
N GLN A 55 -3.02 12.28 16.26
CA GLN A 55 -3.57 11.25 17.16
C GLN A 55 -5.05 11.01 16.85
N ASP A 56 -5.83 12.07 16.65
CA ASP A 56 -7.24 11.97 16.28
C ASP A 56 -7.42 11.24 14.94
N GLU A 57 -6.57 11.55 13.93
CA GLU A 57 -6.58 10.86 12.64
C GLU A 57 -6.20 9.36 12.77
N ARG A 58 -5.19 9.04 13.58
CA ARG A 58 -4.81 7.65 13.87
C ARG A 58 -5.96 6.87 14.49
N ASP A 59 -6.68 7.47 15.43
CA ASP A 59 -7.78 6.81 16.12
C ASP A 59 -8.97 6.58 15.18
N ALA A 60 -9.29 7.57 14.32
CA ALA A 60 -10.28 7.41 13.26
C ALA A 60 -9.90 6.29 12.26
N HIS A 61 -8.62 6.22 11.83
CA HIS A 61 -8.15 5.13 10.97
C HIS A 61 -8.25 3.76 11.66
N THR A 62 -8.01 3.70 12.97
CA THR A 62 -8.14 2.47 13.75
C THR A 62 -9.59 1.97 13.76
N GLU A 63 -10.55 2.88 13.93
CA GLU A 63 -11.98 2.56 13.86
C GLU A 63 -12.39 2.02 12.48
N ILE A 64 -11.94 2.67 11.40
CA ILE A 64 -12.21 2.22 10.02
C ILE A 64 -11.68 0.80 9.80
N ILE A 65 -10.46 0.49 10.27
CA ILE A 65 -9.89 -0.86 10.15
C ILE A 65 -10.71 -1.88 10.93
N GLN A 66 -11.20 -1.53 12.13
CA GLN A 66 -12.08 -2.41 12.89
C GLN A 66 -13.37 -2.71 12.15
N GLN A 67 -13.99 -1.70 11.51
CA GLN A 67 -15.21 -1.89 10.73
C GLN A 67 -14.97 -2.81 9.52
N ILE A 68 -13.89 -2.58 8.76
CA ILE A 68 -13.52 -3.44 7.61
C ILE A 68 -13.38 -4.91 8.04
N ASN A 69 -12.77 -5.16 9.20
CA ASN A 69 -12.61 -6.52 9.71
C ASN A 69 -13.96 -7.15 10.11
N GLN A 70 -14.87 -6.36 10.67
CA GLN A 70 -16.23 -6.83 10.98
C GLN A 70 -17.01 -7.17 9.70
N ASP A 71 -16.96 -6.29 8.70
CA ASP A 71 -17.62 -6.48 7.41
C ASP A 71 -17.07 -7.70 6.68
N LYS A 72 -15.74 -7.88 6.68
CA LYS A 72 -15.08 -9.08 6.14
C LYS A 72 -15.64 -10.35 6.78
N LYS A 73 -15.71 -10.40 8.11
CA LYS A 73 -16.26 -11.54 8.84
C LYS A 73 -17.74 -11.78 8.49
N GLY A 74 -18.53 -10.71 8.36
CA GLY A 74 -19.91 -10.78 7.90
C GLY A 74 -20.04 -11.41 6.51
N LEU A 75 -19.22 -10.96 5.55
CA LEU A 75 -19.22 -11.50 4.19
C LEU A 75 -18.74 -12.96 4.13
N GLU A 76 -17.73 -13.33 4.92
CA GLU A 76 -17.25 -14.71 5.03
C GLU A 76 -18.38 -15.65 5.51
N ASN A 77 -19.19 -15.21 6.48
CA ASN A 77 -20.34 -15.96 6.95
C ASN A 77 -21.41 -16.13 5.86
N VAL A 78 -21.76 -15.06 5.14
CA VAL A 78 -22.75 -15.11 4.05
C VAL A 78 -22.28 -16.06 2.95
N VAL A 79 -21.01 -15.99 2.55
CA VAL A 79 -20.45 -16.90 1.54
C VAL A 79 -20.50 -18.35 2.02
N SER A 80 -20.21 -18.61 3.30
CA SER A 80 -20.30 -19.95 3.88
C SER A 80 -21.74 -20.49 3.85
N GLU A 81 -22.71 -19.68 4.26
CA GLU A 81 -24.13 -20.03 4.28
C GLU A 81 -24.65 -20.34 2.87
N GLU A 82 -24.34 -19.49 1.89
CA GLU A 82 -24.76 -19.71 0.51
C GLU A 82 -24.09 -20.94 -0.11
N ARG A 83 -22.83 -21.22 0.23
CA ARG A 83 -22.16 -22.47 -0.18
C ARG A 83 -22.80 -23.71 0.45
N GLU A 84 -23.31 -23.61 1.67
CA GLU A 84 -24.03 -24.70 2.32
C GLU A 84 -25.39 -24.95 1.65
N LYS A 85 -26.18 -23.91 1.43
CA LYS A 85 -27.43 -24.00 0.65
C LYS A 85 -27.21 -24.58 -0.74
N GLN A 86 -26.12 -24.19 -1.40
CA GLN A 86 -25.74 -24.76 -2.69
C GLN A 86 -25.48 -26.27 -2.58
N ARG A 87 -24.69 -26.72 -1.59
CA ARG A 87 -24.44 -28.16 -1.38
C ARG A 87 -25.72 -28.93 -1.10
N ASP A 88 -26.62 -28.39 -0.28
CA ASP A 88 -27.91 -29.02 0.02
C ASP A 88 -28.80 -29.13 -1.21
N MET A 89 -28.83 -28.07 -2.03
CA MET A 89 -29.57 -28.08 -3.29
C MET A 89 -28.98 -29.10 -4.28
N GLU A 90 -27.66 -29.18 -4.40
CA GLU A 90 -26.97 -30.17 -5.23
C GLU A 90 -27.25 -31.60 -4.74
N ALA A 91 -27.19 -31.85 -3.43
CA ALA A 91 -27.51 -33.15 -2.85
C ALA A 91 -28.97 -33.56 -3.09
N ASN A 92 -29.91 -32.61 -2.94
CA ASN A 92 -31.33 -32.84 -3.24
C ASN A 92 -31.57 -33.10 -4.73
N LEU A 93 -30.85 -32.39 -5.60
CA LEU A 93 -30.94 -32.58 -7.04
C LEU A 93 -30.42 -33.97 -7.44
N SER A 94 -29.29 -34.40 -6.89
CA SER A 94 -28.73 -35.75 -7.10
C SER A 94 -29.72 -36.85 -6.71
N LYS A 95 -30.40 -36.73 -5.56
CA LYS A 95 -31.44 -37.68 -5.13
C LYS A 95 -32.60 -37.75 -6.14
N LYS A 96 -33.04 -36.61 -6.67
CA LYS A 96 -34.11 -36.56 -7.69
C LYS A 96 -33.67 -37.21 -9.00
N TYR A 97 -32.43 -36.97 -9.44
CA TYR A 97 -31.88 -37.65 -10.61
C TYR A 97 -31.85 -39.17 -10.42
N GLU A 98 -31.33 -39.64 -9.29
CA GLU A 98 -31.27 -41.08 -8.98
C GLU A 98 -32.67 -41.72 -9.01
N GLN A 99 -33.66 -41.04 -8.42
CA GLN A 99 -35.04 -41.54 -8.40
C GLN A 99 -35.64 -41.62 -9.81
N ILE A 100 -35.41 -40.62 -10.67
CA ILE A 100 -35.88 -40.65 -12.07
C ILE A 100 -35.20 -41.77 -12.85
N PHE A 101 -33.89 -41.94 -12.72
CA PHE A 101 -33.17 -43.03 -13.41
C PHE A 101 -33.66 -44.41 -12.96
N ARG A 102 -33.94 -44.59 -11.67
CA ARG A 102 -34.52 -45.84 -11.14
C ARG A 102 -35.90 -46.12 -11.73
N LEU A 103 -36.77 -45.11 -11.79
CA LEU A 103 -38.11 -45.24 -12.38
C LEU A 103 -38.05 -45.50 -13.88
N LEU A 104 -37.10 -44.88 -14.58
CA LEU A 104 -36.85 -45.12 -16.01
C LEU A 104 -36.48 -46.59 -16.25
N GLU A 105 -35.53 -47.12 -15.47
CA GLU A 105 -35.10 -48.51 -15.56
C GLU A 105 -36.25 -49.48 -15.26
N GLN A 106 -37.00 -49.24 -14.19
CA GLN A 106 -38.18 -50.05 -13.83
C GLN A 106 -39.25 -50.03 -14.94
N SER A 107 -39.52 -48.87 -15.52
CA SER A 107 -40.52 -48.72 -16.59
C SER A 107 -40.09 -49.44 -17.86
N ASN A 108 -38.83 -49.30 -18.26
CA ASN A 108 -38.28 -49.99 -19.42
C ASN A 108 -38.23 -51.51 -19.21
N GLN A 109 -37.94 -51.96 -17.99
CA GLN A 109 -37.95 -53.39 -17.64
C GLN A 109 -39.34 -54.00 -17.78
N LEU A 110 -40.38 -53.34 -17.25
CA LEU A 110 -41.77 -53.78 -17.41
C LEU A 110 -42.23 -53.79 -18.87
N ALA A 111 -41.78 -52.81 -19.67
CA ALA A 111 -42.07 -52.77 -21.10
C ALA A 111 -41.48 -53.99 -21.85
N ARG A 112 -40.24 -54.37 -21.53
CA ARG A 112 -39.61 -55.59 -22.08
C ARG A 112 -40.37 -56.85 -21.70
N GLU A 113 -40.76 -56.98 -20.43
CA GLU A 113 -41.56 -58.12 -19.94
C GLU A 113 -42.94 -58.21 -20.61
N SER A 114 -43.46 -57.07 -21.08
CA SER A 114 -44.73 -56.98 -21.83
C SER A 114 -44.58 -57.22 -23.34
N GLY A 115 -43.37 -57.52 -23.83
CA GLY A 115 -43.09 -57.80 -25.24
C GLY A 115 -42.91 -56.57 -26.13
N ILE A 116 -42.67 -55.39 -25.55
CA ILE A 116 -42.36 -54.18 -26.32
C ILE A 116 -40.91 -54.27 -26.83
N ALA A 117 -40.71 -54.02 -28.12
CA ALA A 117 -39.40 -54.01 -28.76
C ALA A 117 -38.50 -52.88 -28.21
N ASP A 118 -37.19 -53.11 -28.16
CA ASP A 118 -36.20 -52.19 -27.57
C ASP A 118 -36.21 -50.78 -28.20
N GLU A 119 -36.65 -50.67 -29.45
CA GLU A 119 -36.78 -49.41 -30.21
C GLU A 119 -37.82 -48.44 -29.61
N HIS A 120 -38.75 -48.96 -28.81
CA HIS A 120 -39.83 -48.19 -28.18
C HIS A 120 -39.61 -47.92 -26.70
N LEU A 121 -38.45 -48.31 -26.15
CA LEU A 121 -38.11 -48.01 -24.75
C LEU A 121 -37.83 -46.52 -24.56
N ILE A 122 -38.06 -46.05 -23.34
CA ILE A 122 -37.85 -44.65 -22.98
C ILE A 122 -36.34 -44.38 -22.95
N PRO A 123 -35.81 -43.47 -23.79
CA PRO A 123 -34.39 -43.20 -23.83
C PRO A 123 -33.95 -42.27 -22.69
N ALA A 124 -32.78 -42.53 -22.12
CA ALA A 124 -32.18 -41.72 -21.04
C ALA A 124 -31.89 -40.27 -21.44
N SER A 125 -31.84 -39.97 -22.74
CA SER A 125 -31.66 -38.62 -23.28
C SER A 125 -32.82 -37.66 -22.99
N LEU A 126 -33.99 -38.17 -22.58
CA LEU A 126 -35.11 -37.34 -22.14
C LEU A 126 -34.89 -36.68 -20.78
N ILE A 127 -33.89 -37.14 -20.01
CA ILE A 127 -33.56 -36.59 -18.70
C ILE A 127 -32.58 -35.41 -18.90
N PRO A 128 -32.93 -34.17 -18.46
CA PRO A 128 -32.07 -33.01 -18.68
C PRO A 128 -30.70 -33.17 -18.01
N GLN A 129 -29.62 -32.96 -18.77
CA GLN A 129 -28.27 -32.97 -18.21
C GLN A 129 -27.98 -31.65 -17.49
N SER A 130 -27.80 -31.71 -16.18
CA SER A 130 -27.27 -30.59 -15.38
C SER A 130 -25.83 -30.87 -14.97
N LYS A 131 -25.09 -29.86 -14.52
CA LYS A 131 -23.72 -30.03 -13.99
C LYS A 131 -23.65 -31.06 -12.84
N CYS A 132 -24.76 -31.26 -12.11
CA CYS A 132 -24.91 -32.28 -11.07
C CYS A 132 -25.19 -33.69 -11.63
N ALA A 133 -25.71 -33.81 -12.86
CA ALA A 133 -26.00 -35.09 -13.51
C ALA A 133 -24.73 -35.82 -14.00
N ASN A 134 -23.58 -35.15 -14.06
CA ASN A 134 -22.31 -35.75 -14.48
C ASN A 134 -21.76 -36.81 -13.51
N PHE A 135 -22.35 -36.99 -12.33
CA PHE A 135 -21.93 -38.02 -11.37
C PHE A 135 -22.55 -39.41 -11.61
N VAL A 136 -23.53 -39.54 -12.51
CA VAL A 136 -24.30 -40.80 -12.68
C VAL A 136 -23.97 -41.53 -13.99
N GLN A 137 -23.09 -40.98 -14.84
CA GLN A 137 -22.58 -41.77 -15.96
C GLN A 137 -21.49 -42.74 -15.48
N PRO A 138 -21.62 -44.06 -15.72
CA PRO A 138 -20.47 -44.95 -15.69
C PRO A 138 -19.66 -44.66 -16.95
N VAL A 139 -18.90 -43.57 -16.95
CA VAL A 139 -17.85 -43.35 -17.94
C VAL A 139 -16.74 -44.34 -17.61
N ALA A 140 -16.69 -45.45 -18.36
CA ALA A 140 -15.49 -46.24 -18.48
C ALA A 140 -14.34 -45.29 -18.87
N PRO A 141 -13.21 -45.26 -18.14
CA PRO A 141 -12.14 -44.32 -18.43
C PRO A 141 -11.42 -44.76 -19.71
N MET A 142 -11.75 -44.12 -20.84
CA MET A 142 -10.90 -44.14 -22.02
C MET A 142 -9.72 -43.20 -21.76
N ILE A 143 -8.59 -43.78 -21.32
CA ILE A 143 -7.30 -43.08 -21.17
C ILE A 143 -6.66 -42.97 -22.56
N PRO A 144 -6.35 -41.77 -23.09
CA PRO A 144 -5.40 -41.63 -24.18
C PRO A 144 -3.98 -41.82 -23.64
N PRO A 145 -3.15 -42.70 -24.22
CA PRO A 145 -1.76 -42.84 -23.80
C PRO A 145 -0.96 -41.69 -24.41
N ASN A 146 -0.57 -40.73 -23.57
CA ASN A 146 0.59 -39.83 -23.69
C ASN A 146 0.25 -38.42 -23.21
N PHE A 147 0.28 -38.20 -21.89
CA PHE A 147 0.54 -36.86 -21.37
C PHE A 147 1.12 -36.84 -19.94
N PHE A 148 1.78 -37.92 -19.50
CA PHE A 148 2.25 -38.05 -18.11
C PHE A 148 3.72 -38.51 -17.99
N HIS A 149 4.60 -37.98 -18.83
CA HIS A 149 6.05 -38.16 -18.65
C HIS A 149 6.84 -36.87 -18.92
N GLN A 150 6.47 -35.76 -18.27
CA GLN A 150 7.39 -34.61 -18.22
C GLN A 150 7.13 -33.66 -17.04
N PHE A 151 6.98 -34.18 -15.82
CA PHE A 151 6.93 -33.29 -14.64
C PHE A 151 7.55 -33.87 -13.36
N LYS A 152 8.42 -34.87 -13.48
CA LYS A 152 9.19 -35.41 -12.36
C LYS A 152 10.66 -35.62 -12.74
N ALA A 153 11.38 -34.52 -12.90
CA ALA A 153 12.82 -34.51 -12.68
C ALA A 153 13.25 -33.06 -12.43
N THR A 154 14.03 -32.87 -11.37
CA THR A 154 14.74 -31.64 -10.98
C THR A 154 13.98 -30.70 -10.03
N MET A 155 14.00 -31.03 -8.74
CA MET A 155 13.90 -30.05 -7.66
C MET A 155 15.26 -30.01 -6.95
N PRO A 156 15.98 -28.87 -6.94
CA PRO A 156 17.06 -28.65 -5.98
C PRO A 156 16.48 -28.37 -4.60
N ALA A 157 16.96 -29.10 -3.60
CA ALA A 157 16.65 -28.89 -2.20
C ALA A 157 17.32 -27.60 -1.69
N LEU A 158 16.61 -26.46 -1.73
CA LEU A 158 16.99 -25.26 -0.97
C LEU A 158 15.83 -24.30 -0.77
N MET A 159 14.74 -24.75 -0.14
CA MET A 159 13.72 -23.87 0.45
C MET A 159 13.06 -24.59 1.64
N HIS A 160 13.68 -24.49 2.82
CA HIS A 160 13.05 -24.90 4.08
C HIS A 160 13.31 -23.90 5.23
N GLN A 161 13.55 -22.62 4.93
CA GLN A 161 13.78 -21.60 5.98
C GLN A 161 12.83 -20.39 5.94
N ALA A 162 11.80 -20.37 5.09
CA ALA A 162 10.90 -19.20 4.99
C ALA A 162 9.45 -19.49 5.42
N ALA A 163 9.22 -20.48 6.30
CA ALA A 163 7.89 -20.88 6.74
C ALA A 163 7.77 -21.00 8.27
N LEU A 164 8.21 -20.01 9.05
CA LEU A 164 7.86 -19.86 10.48
C LEU A 164 7.97 -18.39 10.98
N SER A 165 7.47 -17.39 10.25
CA SER A 165 7.58 -15.99 10.74
C SER A 165 6.43 -15.06 10.36
N LEU A 166 5.19 -15.51 10.51
CA LEU A 166 4.01 -14.62 10.53
C LEU A 166 3.17 -14.89 11.78
N SER A 167 3.81 -14.76 12.94
CA SER A 167 3.15 -14.54 14.21
C SER A 167 3.42 -13.09 14.62
N PHE A 168 2.40 -12.25 14.53
CA PHE A 168 2.44 -10.85 14.93
C PHE A 168 2.31 -10.79 16.46
N ASP A 169 3.42 -10.55 17.16
CA ASP A 169 3.47 -10.46 18.63
C ASP A 169 3.54 -8.98 19.07
N PRO A 170 2.57 -8.46 19.86
CA PRO A 170 2.53 -7.05 20.28
C PRO A 170 3.58 -6.62 21.30
N THR A 171 4.42 -7.54 21.81
CA THR A 171 5.25 -7.27 23.00
C THR A 171 6.64 -6.67 22.73
N MET A 172 7.06 -6.52 21.47
CA MET A 172 8.40 -5.99 21.13
C MET A 172 8.52 -4.46 21.12
N PHE A 173 7.42 -3.68 21.24
CA PHE A 173 7.50 -2.22 21.13
C PHE A 173 7.75 -1.48 22.47
N MET A 174 7.74 -2.18 23.62
CA MET A 174 8.07 -1.58 24.92
C MET A 174 9.55 -1.65 25.31
N ALA A 175 10.37 -2.45 24.62
CA ALA A 175 11.79 -2.64 24.96
C ALA A 175 12.73 -1.56 24.37
N ALA A 176 12.25 -0.72 23.44
CA ALA A 176 13.07 0.32 22.81
C ALA A 176 13.17 1.63 23.61
N ASN A 177 12.44 1.76 24.73
CA ASN A 177 12.34 3.02 25.48
C ASN A 177 13.17 3.06 26.79
N GLN A 178 14.08 2.10 27.01
CA GLN A 178 14.89 2.01 28.25
C GLN A 178 16.42 2.00 28.04
N ALA A 179 16.92 2.29 26.83
CA ALA A 179 18.36 2.26 26.54
C ALA A 179 18.97 3.60 26.08
N ALA A 180 18.40 4.74 26.49
CA ALA A 180 18.95 6.07 26.21
C ALA A 180 19.35 6.80 27.51
N GLY A 181 20.30 6.22 28.23
CA GLY A 181 20.98 6.85 29.35
C GLY A 181 22.48 6.59 29.23
N HIS A 182 23.27 7.66 29.13
CA HIS A 182 24.73 7.73 28.96
C HIS A 182 25.26 7.45 27.54
N GLN A 183 25.56 8.52 26.80
CA GLN A 183 26.95 8.93 26.57
C GLN A 183 27.03 10.29 25.85
N LEU A 184 27.82 11.19 26.44
CA LEU A 184 28.21 12.50 25.93
C LEU A 184 29.08 12.34 24.67
N GLY A 185 28.83 13.15 23.62
CA GLY A 185 29.81 13.31 22.53
C GLY A 185 29.28 13.91 21.23
N ARG A 186 29.52 15.23 21.06
CA ARG A 186 29.76 15.95 19.79
C ARG A 186 28.55 16.28 18.89
N LEU A 187 28.25 17.58 18.83
CA LEU A 187 27.24 18.21 17.97
C LEU A 187 27.68 18.23 16.49
N GLN A 188 26.84 17.68 15.61
CA GLN A 188 26.79 18.05 14.20
C GLN A 188 25.33 17.96 13.71
N MET A 189 24.73 19.12 13.44
CA MET A 189 23.38 19.27 12.87
C MET A 189 23.31 18.69 11.45
N PRO A 190 22.16 18.11 11.06
CA PRO A 190 21.53 18.60 9.84
C PRO A 190 19.99 18.70 9.88
N ARG A 191 19.53 19.92 9.61
CA ARG A 191 18.44 20.35 8.71
C ARG A 191 17.40 19.32 8.22
N VAL A 192 16.15 19.63 8.58
CA VAL A 192 14.85 19.08 8.16
C VAL A 192 14.68 18.98 6.63
N PRO A 193 13.86 18.02 6.14
CA PRO A 193 12.69 18.46 5.38
C PRO A 193 11.41 17.61 5.59
N ASN A 194 10.29 18.31 5.79
CA ASN A 194 8.92 17.95 5.38
C ASN A 194 8.13 19.30 5.25
N PRO A 195 6.96 19.46 4.58
CA PRO A 195 5.85 18.51 4.47
C PRO A 195 5.04 18.40 3.14
N ASN A 196 4.47 17.20 2.92
CA ASN A 196 3.10 16.87 2.45
C ASN A 196 2.60 17.42 1.08
N PRO A 197 1.36 17.09 0.59
CA PRO A 197 0.38 16.03 0.96
C PRO A 197 -0.12 15.19 -0.24
N MET A 198 -0.92 14.16 0.08
CA MET A 198 -1.78 13.40 -0.85
C MET A 198 -2.86 14.27 -1.51
N THR A 199 -3.38 13.83 -2.66
CA THR A 199 -4.82 13.87 -2.97
C THR A 199 -5.19 12.95 -4.13
N SER A 200 -6.30 12.25 -3.92
CA SER A 200 -7.00 11.26 -4.74
C SER A 200 -7.58 11.83 -6.04
N VAL A 201 -7.93 10.97 -7.02
CA VAL A 201 -9.33 10.70 -7.46
C VAL A 201 -9.40 9.69 -8.63
N ALA A 202 -10.27 8.70 -8.44
CA ALA A 202 -11.23 8.06 -9.36
C ALA A 202 -10.94 7.79 -10.86
N GLY A 203 -11.17 6.52 -11.24
CA GLY A 203 -12.05 6.17 -12.37
C GLY A 203 -11.40 5.42 -13.54
N GLY A 204 -11.95 4.26 -13.90
CA GLY A 204 -11.83 3.70 -15.26
C GLY A 204 -11.56 2.21 -15.36
N SER A 205 -12.63 1.44 -15.55
CA SER A 205 -12.72 0.01 -15.82
C SER A 205 -11.82 -0.53 -16.95
N GLY A 206 -11.41 -1.80 -16.85
CA GLY A 206 -10.85 -2.55 -17.98
C GLY A 206 -10.27 -3.91 -17.60
N LEU A 207 -11.10 -4.96 -17.67
CA LEU A 207 -10.71 -6.37 -17.55
C LEU A 207 -9.82 -6.79 -18.74
N SER A 208 -8.67 -7.42 -18.49
CA SER A 208 -8.27 -8.69 -19.15
C SER A 208 -6.97 -9.25 -18.57
N SER A 209 -7.00 -10.57 -18.34
CA SER A 209 -5.99 -11.36 -17.67
C SER A 209 -5.11 -12.12 -18.67
N LEU A 210 -3.79 -12.02 -18.49
CA LEU A 210 -2.70 -13.01 -18.78
C LEU A 210 -2.30 -13.32 -20.25
N PRO A 211 -1.06 -13.83 -20.52
CA PRO A 211 0.02 -14.15 -19.59
C PRO A 211 1.34 -13.37 -19.82
N SER A 212 2.06 -13.21 -18.71
CA SER A 212 3.40 -12.67 -18.61
C SER A 212 4.43 -13.66 -19.18
N PHE A 213 5.13 -13.28 -20.25
CA PHE A 213 6.40 -13.89 -20.61
C PHE A 213 7.50 -13.21 -19.78
N SER A 214 7.94 -13.91 -18.74
CA SER A 214 9.12 -13.61 -17.97
C SER A 214 10.38 -13.68 -18.84
N LYS A 215 10.87 -12.52 -19.28
CA LYS A 215 12.31 -12.27 -19.38
C LYS A 215 12.67 -11.32 -18.24
N SER A 216 13.36 -11.85 -17.24
CA SER A 216 14.09 -11.07 -16.25
C SER A 216 15.23 -10.33 -16.96
N SER A 217 14.91 -9.20 -17.60
CA SER A 217 15.90 -8.15 -17.79
C SER A 217 15.82 -7.29 -16.55
N ASP A 218 16.91 -7.21 -15.79
CA ASP A 218 17.11 -6.25 -14.71
C ASP A 218 16.75 -4.84 -15.21
N HIS A 219 15.50 -4.43 -15.01
CA HIS A 219 15.08 -3.08 -15.24
C HIS A 219 15.56 -2.26 -14.06
N GLN A 220 16.85 -1.89 -14.09
CA GLN A 220 17.29 -0.72 -13.36
C GLN A 220 16.44 0.46 -13.84
N SER A 221 15.56 0.92 -12.97
CA SER A 221 14.79 2.15 -13.18
C SER A 221 15.74 3.25 -13.64
N PRO A 222 15.47 3.93 -14.77
CA PRO A 222 16.38 4.94 -15.31
C PRO A 222 16.71 6.01 -14.24
N PRO A 223 17.98 6.41 -14.10
CA PRO A 223 18.41 7.30 -13.03
C PRO A 223 17.66 8.63 -13.08
N MET A 224 17.12 9.08 -11.94
CA MET A 224 16.33 10.31 -11.84
C MET A 224 17.17 11.57 -12.15
N LYS A 225 16.52 12.66 -12.55
CA LYS A 225 17.13 14.00 -12.68
C LYS A 225 16.41 14.99 -11.78
N THR A 226 17.11 16.02 -11.31
CA THR A 226 16.52 17.09 -10.50
C THR A 226 15.97 18.21 -11.38
N CYS A 227 14.74 18.69 -11.11
CA CYS A 227 14.18 19.85 -11.79
C CYS A 227 14.96 21.12 -11.41
N GLN A 228 15.33 21.96 -12.39
CA GLN A 228 16.09 23.19 -12.11
C GLN A 228 15.25 24.29 -11.45
N THR A 229 13.92 24.17 -11.46
CA THR A 229 13.03 25.21 -10.89
C THR A 229 12.62 24.89 -9.46
N CYS A 230 12.12 23.69 -9.20
CA CYS A 230 11.61 23.30 -7.88
C CYS A 230 12.49 22.30 -7.14
N LEU A 231 13.63 21.90 -7.72
CA LEU A 231 14.61 20.98 -7.13
C LEU A 231 14.06 19.57 -6.78
N GLN A 232 12.86 19.22 -7.27
CA GLN A 232 12.28 17.88 -7.09
C GLN A 232 12.88 16.85 -8.06
N GLN A 233 12.94 15.59 -7.63
CA GLN A 233 13.38 14.48 -8.48
C GLN A 233 12.30 14.11 -9.50
N ILE A 234 12.67 14.08 -10.78
CA ILE A 234 11.80 13.73 -11.90
C ILE A 234 12.49 12.67 -12.78
N HIS A 235 11.71 11.89 -13.53
CA HIS A 235 12.26 10.88 -14.45
C HIS A 235 13.24 11.51 -15.47
N ARG A 236 14.38 10.87 -15.78
CA ARG A 236 15.44 11.43 -16.66
C ARG A 236 14.90 11.98 -17.98
N ASN A 237 13.92 11.29 -18.54
CA ASN A 237 13.34 11.60 -19.84
C ASN A 237 12.06 12.47 -19.77
N ALA A 238 11.65 12.94 -18.58
CA ALA A 238 10.48 13.81 -18.46
C ALA A 238 10.75 15.17 -19.16
N PRO A 239 9.94 15.57 -20.17
CA PRO A 239 10.14 16.83 -20.89
C PRO A 239 9.77 18.06 -20.04
N ILE A 240 8.87 17.87 -19.08
CA ILE A 240 8.32 18.92 -18.21
C ILE A 240 8.26 18.36 -16.77
N CYS A 241 8.51 19.20 -15.77
CA CYS A 241 8.33 18.82 -14.37
C CYS A 241 6.84 18.65 -14.04
N PRO A 242 6.39 17.51 -13.47
CA PRO A 242 4.97 17.32 -13.14
C PRO A 242 4.49 18.29 -12.05
N MET A 243 5.41 18.71 -11.15
CA MET A 243 5.11 19.58 -10.02
C MET A 243 4.99 21.04 -10.41
N CYS A 244 5.96 21.62 -11.12
CA CYS A 244 5.98 23.06 -11.43
C CYS A 244 5.78 23.41 -12.90
N LYS A 245 5.57 22.41 -13.76
CA LYS A 245 5.38 22.56 -15.22
C LYS A 245 6.50 23.27 -15.98
N SER A 246 7.66 23.50 -15.36
CA SER A 246 8.81 24.07 -16.06
C SER A 246 9.45 23.05 -17.02
N LYS A 247 9.96 23.54 -18.17
CA LYS A 247 10.67 22.71 -19.15
C LYS A 247 11.99 22.21 -18.56
N SER A 248 12.19 20.90 -18.58
CA SER A 248 13.46 20.31 -18.14
C SER A 248 14.45 20.26 -19.30
N ARG A 249 15.54 21.03 -19.23
CA ARG A 249 16.66 20.93 -20.19
C ARG A 249 17.70 19.93 -19.67
N SER A 250 18.09 18.98 -20.52
CA SER A 250 19.25 18.12 -20.27
C SER A 250 20.54 18.96 -20.24
N LYS A 251 21.45 18.68 -19.29
CA LYS A 251 22.78 19.31 -19.23
C LYS A 251 23.69 18.90 -20.40
N HIS A 252 23.37 17.81 -21.10
CA HIS A 252 24.09 17.36 -22.30
C HIS A 252 23.12 17.30 -23.49
N PRO A 253 22.88 18.41 -24.21
CA PRO A 253 22.19 18.33 -25.48
C PRO A 253 23.03 17.52 -26.47
N LYS A 254 22.46 16.47 -27.07
CA LYS A 254 23.10 15.77 -28.20
C LYS A 254 23.36 16.82 -29.28
N LYS A 255 24.63 16.97 -29.69
CA LYS A 255 25.04 17.90 -30.74
C LYS A 255 24.17 17.66 -31.97
N ALA A 256 23.54 18.72 -32.49
CA ALA A 256 22.78 18.62 -33.73
C ALA A 256 23.71 18.14 -34.85
N LYS A 257 23.35 17.04 -35.52
CA LYS A 257 24.06 16.54 -36.69
C LYS A 257 23.89 17.59 -37.79
N ARG A 258 24.98 18.28 -38.17
CA ARG A 258 24.98 19.21 -39.31
C ARG A 258 24.43 18.46 -40.53
N LYS A 259 23.36 18.98 -41.14
CA LYS A 259 22.94 18.55 -42.47
C LYS A 259 24.06 18.96 -43.42
N ALA A 260 24.55 18.00 -44.22
CA ALA A 260 25.42 18.32 -45.35
C ALA A 260 24.58 19.12 -46.35
N GLU A 261 25.00 20.36 -46.62
CA GLU A 261 24.65 21.05 -47.86
C GLU A 261 25.64 20.58 -48.93
N SER A 262 25.08 20.27 -50.10
CA SER A 262 25.73 19.86 -51.37
C SER A 262 26.13 18.39 -51.48
#